data_AF-A0A7Z7J2X1-F1
#
_entry.id   AF-A0A7Z7J2X1-F1
#
_cell.length_a   1.000
_cell.length_b   1.000
_cell.length_c   1.000
_cell.angle_alpha   90.00
_cell.angle_beta   90.00
_cell.angle_gamma   90.00
#
_symmetry.space_group_name_H-M   'P 1'
#
loop_
_entity.id
_entity.type
_entity.pdbx_description
1 polymer ?
#
loop_
_entity_poly.entity_id
_entity_poly.type
_entity_poly.pdbx_seq_one_letter_code
_entity_poly.pdbx_strand_id
1 'polypeptide(L)'
;MPNTVGAPSREFEKIIESDAWGMTPFDQLVCRIQFKQLRYEGMFTPPTLQGSLAFTGNHGGINWGGVSVDLQRGIMVMNSNRLPYTLQVYTRQKMDELGVVSVFDGKSKTPGYMAQKGLAYGARKEPWMSPLNTPCVAPPWGYIAGVDLRTQQVIWRRPLGTGYDQGPMGIPSKTKFEIGTPNNSGSLATAGGVTFIGATLDDFMRGFDTRTGKQVWETRVPAGPQAAPMSYTINGKQYIVAAVGGHDRMETKSGDSVIAWALPDDAQAAPAK
;
A
#
# COMPACT_ATOMS: atom_id res chain seq x y z
N MET A 1 6.13 -1.76 20.37
CA MET A 1 5.52 -2.40 19.18
C MET A 1 6.61 -2.50 18.11
N PRO A 2 6.69 -3.60 17.34
CA PRO A 2 7.67 -3.72 16.27
C PRO A 2 7.43 -2.68 15.17
N ASN A 3 8.48 -2.24 14.49
CA ASN A 3 8.33 -1.39 13.31
C ASN A 3 7.79 -2.23 12.15
N THR A 4 6.50 -2.08 11.87
CA THR A 4 5.80 -2.82 10.81
C THR A 4 5.80 -2.07 9.48
N VAL A 5 6.37 -0.87 9.44
CA VAL A 5 6.22 0.06 8.32
C VAL A 5 7.54 0.39 7.63
N GLY A 6 8.65 0.30 8.36
CA GLY A 6 9.97 0.65 7.86
C GLY A 6 10.97 -0.50 7.79
N ALA A 7 12.25 -0.14 7.72
CA ALA A 7 13.38 -1.07 7.82
C ALA A 7 13.23 -2.06 8.99
N PRO A 8 13.81 -3.28 8.91
CA PRO A 8 13.71 -4.26 9.98
C PRO A 8 14.33 -3.73 11.28
N SER A 9 13.50 -3.34 12.23
CA SER A 9 13.94 -2.82 13.53
C SER A 9 12.77 -2.80 14.54
N ARG A 10 13.08 -2.52 15.80
CA ARG A 10 12.07 -2.18 16.82
C ARG A 10 11.70 -0.71 16.81
N GLU A 11 12.62 0.14 16.36
CA GLU A 11 12.43 1.59 16.29
C GLU A 11 11.82 1.99 14.96
N PHE A 12 11.03 3.07 14.97
CA PHE A 12 10.53 3.63 13.73
C PHE A 12 11.69 4.12 12.88
N GLU A 13 11.65 3.74 11.60
CA GLU A 13 12.62 4.19 10.63
C GLU A 13 12.52 5.70 10.46
N LYS A 14 13.68 6.36 10.45
CA LYS A 14 13.84 7.77 10.13
C LYS A 14 14.57 7.87 8.81
N ILE A 15 13.95 8.56 7.84
CA ILE A 15 14.55 8.80 6.53
C ILE A 15 15.71 9.79 6.65
N ILE A 16 16.88 9.42 6.14
CA ILE A 16 18.02 10.31 5.99
C ILE A 16 18.33 10.57 4.52
N GLU A 17 19.16 11.58 4.23
CA GLU A 17 19.49 11.95 2.85
C GLU A 17 20.01 10.77 2.01
N SER A 18 20.77 9.85 2.61
CA SER A 18 21.30 8.68 1.91
C SER A 18 20.24 7.67 1.50
N ASP A 19 19.05 7.69 2.12
CA ASP A 19 17.93 6.81 1.76
C ASP A 19 17.19 7.30 0.51
N ALA A 20 17.46 8.53 0.07
CA ALA A 20 16.94 9.04 -1.19
C ALA A 20 17.41 8.13 -2.33
N TRP A 21 16.42 7.64 -3.08
CA TRP A 21 16.57 6.67 -4.14
C TRP A 21 15.94 7.19 -5.42
N GLY A 22 16.37 6.66 -6.56
CA GLY A 22 15.78 6.93 -7.86
C GLY A 22 16.21 5.88 -8.87
N MET A 23 15.48 5.79 -9.99
CA MET A 23 15.76 4.80 -11.04
C MET A 23 17.06 5.11 -11.81
N THR A 24 17.51 6.36 -11.75
CA THR A 24 18.77 6.83 -12.37
C THR A 24 19.53 7.75 -11.40
N PRO A 25 20.82 8.02 -11.63
CA PRO A 25 21.57 8.97 -10.80
C PRO A 25 20.96 10.39 -10.77
N PHE A 26 20.37 10.86 -11.87
CA PHE A 26 19.68 12.15 -11.92
C PHE A 26 18.40 12.16 -11.09
N ASP A 27 17.65 11.06 -11.14
CA ASP A 27 16.44 10.86 -10.37
C ASP A 27 16.72 10.87 -8.87
N GLN A 28 17.77 10.14 -8.46
CA GLN A 28 18.26 10.13 -7.08
C GLN A 28 18.73 11.52 -6.63
N LEU A 29 19.45 12.25 -7.49
CA LEU A 29 19.91 13.60 -7.20
C LEU A 29 18.72 14.55 -6.95
N VAL A 30 17.70 14.49 -7.80
CA VAL A 30 16.48 15.31 -7.63
C VAL A 30 15.79 14.97 -6.32
N CYS A 31 15.62 13.68 -5.99
CA CYS A 31 15.07 13.26 -4.71
C CYS A 31 15.89 13.82 -3.52
N ARG A 32 17.22 13.78 -3.58
CA ARG A 32 18.08 14.38 -2.54
C ARG A 32 17.90 15.89 -2.40
N ILE A 33 17.78 16.60 -3.52
CA ILE A 33 17.50 18.04 -3.52
C ILE A 33 16.14 18.31 -2.85
N GLN A 34 15.10 17.56 -3.22
CA GLN A 34 13.78 17.67 -2.59
C GLN A 34 13.87 17.42 -1.07
N PHE A 35 14.58 16.38 -0.65
CA PHE A 35 14.77 16.07 0.77
C PHE A 35 15.36 17.26 1.54
N LYS A 36 16.39 17.92 0.98
CA LYS A 36 17.01 19.10 1.61
C LYS A 36 16.14 20.35 1.63
N GLN A 37 15.20 20.45 0.68
CA GLN A 37 14.25 21.57 0.63
C GLN A 37 13.11 21.41 1.62
N LEU A 38 12.79 20.18 2.03
CA LEU A 38 11.70 19.85 2.95
C LEU A 38 12.20 19.82 4.40
N ARG A 39 11.33 20.22 5.33
CA ARG A 39 11.55 19.98 6.76
C ARG A 39 11.30 18.51 7.09
N TYR A 40 12.24 17.85 7.77
CA TYR A 40 12.05 16.51 8.32
C TYR A 40 12.81 16.31 9.62
N GLU A 41 12.07 16.16 10.71
CA GLU A 41 12.63 15.93 12.07
C GLU A 41 12.38 14.49 12.54
N GLY A 42 11.57 13.73 11.80
CA GLY A 42 11.17 12.36 12.13
C GLY A 42 9.65 12.19 12.02
N MET A 43 9.14 11.13 12.65
CA MET A 43 7.70 10.91 12.77
C MET A 43 7.05 12.13 13.45
N PHE A 44 5.89 12.55 12.94
CA PHE A 44 5.15 13.74 13.41
C PHE A 44 5.78 15.10 13.06
N THR A 45 6.69 15.17 12.09
CA THR A 45 7.12 16.47 11.53
C THR A 45 5.88 17.24 11.03
N PRO A 46 5.56 18.43 11.58
CA PRO A 46 4.36 19.15 11.21
C PRO A 46 4.54 19.83 9.84
N PRO A 47 3.45 19.97 9.05
CA PRO A 47 3.52 20.65 7.76
C PRO A 47 3.81 22.14 7.92
N THR A 48 4.57 22.70 6.99
CA THR A 48 4.94 24.13 6.97
C THR A 48 4.67 24.76 5.61
N LEU A 49 4.83 26.09 5.51
CA LEU A 49 4.78 26.81 4.23
C LEU A 49 5.93 26.42 3.29
N GLN A 50 7.09 26.03 3.83
CA GLN A 50 8.23 25.53 3.07
C GLN A 50 7.96 24.11 2.53
N GLY A 51 7.11 23.35 3.22
CA GLY A 51 6.90 21.94 2.97
C GLY A 51 7.65 21.06 3.96
N SER A 52 7.14 19.85 4.16
CA SER A 52 7.66 18.89 5.12
C SER A 52 7.55 17.48 4.55
N LEU A 53 8.48 16.62 4.93
CA LEU A 53 8.39 15.20 4.66
C LEU A 53 7.62 14.53 5.80
N ALA A 54 6.64 13.70 5.46
CA ALA A 54 5.89 12.89 6.40
C ALA A 54 6.24 11.42 6.20
N PHE A 55 6.74 10.78 7.26
CA PHE A 55 6.99 9.36 7.31
C PHE A 55 6.63 8.81 8.71
N THR A 56 5.73 7.84 8.83
CA THR A 56 5.00 7.14 7.76
C THR A 56 4.04 8.09 7.05
N GLY A 57 4.03 8.10 5.71
CA GLY A 57 3.25 9.07 4.94
C GLY A 57 1.74 8.83 5.06
N ASN A 58 0.93 9.63 4.37
CA ASN A 58 -0.54 9.58 4.50
C ASN A 58 -1.18 8.26 4.06
N HIS A 59 -0.53 7.53 3.15
CA HIS A 59 -0.91 6.16 2.78
C HIS A 59 0.01 5.12 3.42
N GLY A 60 0.97 5.55 4.24
CA GLY A 60 1.92 4.69 4.94
C GLY A 60 1.30 3.98 6.14
N GLY A 61 2.03 3.02 6.70
CA GLY A 61 1.57 2.23 7.83
C GLY A 61 0.51 1.20 7.45
N ILE A 62 -0.23 0.74 8.47
CA ILE A 62 -1.43 -0.07 8.26
C ILE A 62 -2.55 0.90 7.89
N ASN A 63 -3.11 0.73 6.70
CA ASN A 63 -4.12 1.64 6.15
C ASN A 63 -5.49 0.94 6.04
N TRP A 64 -6.26 1.23 4.98
CA TRP A 64 -7.59 0.63 4.81
C TRP A 64 -7.40 -0.86 4.53
N GLY A 65 -7.93 -1.69 5.42
CA GLY A 65 -7.72 -3.13 5.38
C GLY A 65 -7.52 -3.79 6.74
N GLY A 66 -7.03 -3.03 7.72
CA GLY A 66 -6.85 -3.53 9.07
C GLY A 66 -5.95 -4.76 9.13
N VAL A 67 -6.33 -5.74 9.94
CA VAL A 67 -5.57 -6.97 10.19
C VAL A 67 -6.49 -8.17 10.14
N SER A 68 -5.96 -9.34 9.80
CA SER A 68 -6.62 -10.61 10.06
C SER A 68 -5.92 -11.33 11.20
N VAL A 69 -6.66 -12.16 11.94
CA VAL A 69 -6.12 -12.90 13.09
C VAL A 69 -6.46 -14.37 12.94
N ASP A 70 -5.43 -15.22 12.92
CA ASP A 70 -5.55 -16.65 13.12
C ASP A 70 -5.47 -16.95 14.62
N LEU A 71 -6.63 -17.17 15.24
CA LEU A 71 -6.74 -17.44 16.67
C LEU A 71 -6.16 -18.81 17.07
N GLN A 72 -6.17 -19.80 16.18
CA GLN A 72 -5.63 -21.13 16.48
C GLN A 72 -4.11 -21.10 16.61
N ARG A 73 -3.46 -20.30 15.77
CA ARG A 73 -2.00 -20.15 15.76
C ARG A 73 -1.53 -18.96 16.60
N GLY A 74 -2.42 -18.06 17.00
CA GLY A 74 -2.10 -16.83 17.72
C GLY A 74 -1.31 -15.86 16.85
N ILE A 75 -1.61 -15.78 15.55
CA ILE A 75 -0.89 -14.95 14.58
C ILE A 75 -1.82 -13.86 14.04
N MET A 76 -1.38 -12.61 14.12
CA MET A 76 -1.99 -11.49 13.42
C MET A 76 -1.25 -11.27 12.10
N VAL A 77 -1.98 -11.22 10.99
CA VAL A 77 -1.43 -10.87 9.68
C VAL A 77 -1.88 -9.47 9.31
N MET A 78 -0.92 -8.65 8.92
CA MET A 78 -1.14 -7.26 8.54
C MET A 78 -0.38 -6.93 7.26
N ASN A 79 -0.94 -6.03 6.47
CA ASN A 79 -0.26 -5.38 5.37
C ASN A 79 -0.02 -3.91 5.70
N SER A 80 1.09 -3.38 5.22
CA SER A 80 1.53 -2.02 5.49
C SER A 80 2.21 -1.38 4.29
N ASN A 81 2.27 -0.06 4.31
CA ASN A 81 2.89 0.75 3.26
C ASN A 81 4.08 1.56 3.80
N ARG A 82 5.20 1.52 3.08
CA ARG A 82 6.42 2.28 3.34
C ARG A 82 6.59 3.40 2.31
N LEU A 83 5.63 4.33 2.30
CA LEU A 83 5.67 5.50 1.40
C LEU A 83 5.74 6.81 2.20
N PRO A 84 6.82 7.60 2.06
CA PRO A 84 6.87 8.98 2.50
C PRO A 84 5.99 9.88 1.62
N TYR A 85 5.45 10.94 2.21
CA TYR A 85 4.66 11.95 1.52
C TYR A 85 5.25 13.34 1.74
N THR A 86 5.14 14.20 0.74
CA THR A 86 5.34 15.64 0.92
C THR A 86 4.04 16.25 1.46
N LEU A 87 4.17 17.11 2.45
CA LEU A 87 3.07 17.86 3.06
C LEU A 87 3.43 19.33 3.09
N GLN A 88 2.62 20.17 2.46
CA GLN A 88 2.82 21.62 2.45
C GLN A 88 1.51 22.32 2.73
N VAL A 89 1.54 23.33 3.59
CA VAL A 89 0.41 24.26 3.78
C VAL A 89 0.60 25.50 2.91
N TYR A 90 -0.50 26.12 2.52
CA TYR A 90 -0.53 27.35 1.73
C TYR A 90 -1.50 28.33 2.36
N THR A 91 -1.20 29.63 2.28
CA THR A 91 -2.10 30.67 2.79
C THR A 91 -3.46 30.62 2.07
N ARG A 92 -4.52 31.07 2.74
CA ARG A 92 -5.86 31.18 2.14
C ARG A 92 -5.81 31.93 0.80
N GLN A 93 -5.18 33.10 0.78
CA GLN A 93 -4.97 33.89 -0.44
C GLN A 93 -4.39 33.04 -1.58
N LYS A 94 -3.35 32.24 -1.30
CA LYS A 94 -2.73 31.41 -2.34
C LYS A 94 -3.67 30.31 -2.85
N MET A 95 -4.46 29.72 -1.97
CA MET A 95 -5.45 28.70 -2.36
C MET A 95 -6.57 29.31 -3.23
N ASP A 96 -6.97 30.54 -2.92
CA ASP A 96 -8.00 31.27 -3.67
C ASP A 96 -7.46 31.69 -5.07
N GLU A 97 -6.21 32.16 -5.15
CA GLU A 97 -5.50 32.42 -6.42
C GLU A 97 -5.41 31.16 -7.30
N LEU A 98 -5.15 30.01 -6.68
CA LEU A 98 -5.09 28.71 -7.37
C LEU A 98 -6.49 28.15 -7.69
N GLY A 99 -7.56 28.84 -7.31
CA GLY A 99 -8.95 28.41 -7.54
C GLY A 99 -9.30 27.09 -6.88
N VAL A 100 -8.67 26.75 -5.75
CA VAL A 100 -8.88 25.46 -5.09
C VAL A 100 -10.22 25.45 -4.37
N VAL A 101 -11.18 24.71 -4.89
CA VAL A 101 -12.50 24.53 -4.27
C VAL A 101 -12.58 23.26 -3.42
N SER A 102 -13.48 23.27 -2.43
CA SER A 102 -13.79 22.09 -1.62
C SER A 102 -14.51 21.03 -2.44
N VAL A 103 -14.30 19.76 -2.10
CA VAL A 103 -15.02 18.63 -2.72
C VAL A 103 -16.54 18.70 -2.56
N PHE A 104 -17.02 19.43 -1.56
CA PHE A 104 -18.46 19.66 -1.34
C PHE A 104 -19.03 20.80 -2.18
N ASP A 105 -18.17 21.71 -2.65
CA ASP A 105 -18.58 22.88 -3.45
C ASP A 105 -18.38 22.65 -4.96
N GLY A 106 -17.66 21.59 -5.34
CA GLY A 106 -17.46 21.19 -6.73
C GLY A 106 -16.15 20.44 -6.97
N LYS A 107 -15.86 20.15 -8.24
CA LYS A 107 -14.61 19.49 -8.65
C LYS A 107 -13.51 20.54 -8.83
N SER A 108 -12.49 20.51 -7.97
CA SER A 108 -11.31 21.35 -8.12
C SER A 108 -10.52 21.01 -9.38
N LYS A 109 -10.03 22.04 -10.08
CA LYS A 109 -9.16 21.91 -11.26
C LYS A 109 -7.67 21.79 -10.89
N THR A 110 -7.37 21.80 -9.59
CA THR A 110 -6.01 21.79 -9.04
C THR A 110 -5.83 20.49 -8.23
N PRO A 111 -5.46 19.36 -8.88
CA PRO A 111 -5.29 18.08 -8.21
C PRO A 111 -4.28 18.14 -7.06
N GLY A 112 -4.47 17.33 -6.03
CA GLY A 112 -3.55 17.25 -4.88
C GLY A 112 -3.71 18.35 -3.83
N TYR A 113 -4.37 19.47 -4.17
CA TYR A 113 -4.68 20.55 -3.23
C TYR A 113 -6.01 20.30 -2.50
N MET A 114 -6.01 20.54 -1.20
CA MET A 114 -7.14 20.42 -0.29
C MET A 114 -7.49 21.81 0.23
N ALA A 115 -8.71 22.28 -0.07
CA ALA A 115 -9.14 23.63 0.22
C ALA A 115 -9.13 23.97 1.72
N GLN A 116 -9.43 23.01 2.60
CA GLN A 116 -9.54 23.21 4.06
C GLN A 116 -10.47 24.39 4.40
N LYS A 117 -11.69 24.39 3.84
CA LYS A 117 -12.66 25.48 3.94
C LYS A 117 -12.88 25.88 5.40
N GLY A 118 -12.85 27.19 5.67
CA GLY A 118 -12.99 27.74 7.03
C GLY A 118 -11.67 27.91 7.80
N LEU A 119 -10.55 27.37 7.30
CA LEU A 119 -9.23 27.57 7.89
C LEU A 119 -8.42 28.67 7.20
N ALA A 120 -7.47 29.27 7.91
CA ALA A 120 -6.55 30.28 7.37
C ALA A 120 -5.56 29.72 6.32
N TYR A 121 -5.43 28.40 6.24
CA TYR A 121 -4.54 27.71 5.33
C TYR A 121 -5.26 26.58 4.59
N GLY A 122 -4.80 26.30 3.37
CA GLY A 122 -5.04 25.04 2.69
C GLY A 122 -3.82 24.13 2.78
N ALA A 123 -3.93 22.94 2.20
CA ALA A 123 -2.85 21.96 2.20
C ALA A 123 -2.70 21.27 0.84
N ARG A 124 -1.50 20.81 0.53
CA ARG A 124 -1.22 19.86 -0.55
C ARG A 124 -0.50 18.66 0.05
N LYS A 125 -0.90 17.46 -0.38
CA LYS A 125 -0.22 16.22 -0.03
C LYS A 125 -0.02 15.35 -1.25
N GLU A 126 1.19 14.87 -1.45
CA GLU A 126 1.54 13.99 -2.55
C GLU A 126 2.53 12.93 -2.07
N PRO A 127 2.55 11.73 -2.66
CA PRO A 127 3.64 10.80 -2.41
C PRO A 127 4.98 11.48 -2.77
N TRP A 128 6.03 11.16 -2.05
CA TRP A 128 7.35 11.71 -2.34
C TRP A 128 7.95 10.98 -3.55
N MET A 129 7.77 11.58 -4.73
CA MET A 129 8.09 10.98 -6.03
C MET A 129 9.15 11.78 -6.77
N SER A 130 9.87 11.07 -7.61
CA SER A 130 10.82 11.64 -8.54
C SER A 130 10.14 12.08 -9.86
N PRO A 131 10.83 12.84 -10.73
CA PRO A 131 10.29 13.24 -12.04
C PRO A 131 9.87 12.06 -12.94
N LEU A 132 10.44 10.87 -12.73
CA LEU A 132 10.07 9.65 -13.45
C LEU A 132 8.84 8.93 -12.86
N ASN A 133 8.12 9.58 -11.95
CA ASN A 133 6.98 9.01 -11.23
C ASN A 133 7.33 7.71 -10.48
N THR A 134 8.52 7.68 -9.86
CA THR A 134 8.94 6.59 -8.97
C THR A 134 9.15 7.13 -7.54
N PRO A 135 8.83 6.36 -6.48
CA PRO A 135 9.05 6.83 -5.12
C PRO A 135 10.52 7.16 -4.85
N CYS A 136 10.76 8.27 -4.16
CA CYS A 136 12.10 8.75 -3.81
C CYS A 136 12.79 7.95 -2.69
N VAL A 137 12.24 6.79 -2.30
CA VAL A 137 12.84 5.83 -1.37
C VAL A 137 12.94 4.47 -2.04
N ALA A 138 13.97 3.70 -1.70
CA ALA A 138 14.15 2.37 -2.28
C ALA A 138 12.96 1.45 -1.95
N PRO A 139 12.54 0.58 -2.88
CA PRO A 139 11.60 -0.50 -2.57
C PRO A 139 12.21 -1.45 -1.52
N PRO A 140 11.40 -2.19 -0.74
CA PRO A 140 9.95 -2.31 -0.88
C PRO A 140 9.10 -1.15 -0.32
N TRP A 141 8.01 -0.83 -1.01
CA TRP A 141 7.04 0.21 -0.61
C TRP A 141 5.79 -0.35 0.05
N GLY A 142 5.62 -1.66 0.06
CA GLY A 142 4.50 -2.35 0.67
C GLY A 142 4.92 -3.72 1.19
N TYR A 143 4.40 -4.09 2.35
CA TYR A 143 4.73 -5.32 3.03
C TYR A 143 3.48 -6.09 3.45
N ILE A 144 3.65 -7.39 3.61
CA ILE A 144 2.80 -8.26 4.43
C ILE A 144 3.65 -8.87 5.53
N ALA A 145 3.13 -8.93 6.75
CA ALA A 145 3.83 -9.44 7.91
C ALA A 145 2.92 -10.29 8.80
N GLY A 146 3.49 -11.33 9.40
CA GLY A 146 2.90 -12.09 10.48
C GLY A 146 3.50 -11.68 11.81
N VAL A 147 2.66 -11.45 12.81
CA VAL A 147 3.04 -11.09 14.18
C VAL A 147 2.50 -12.14 15.13
N ASP A 148 3.37 -12.76 15.93
CA ASP A 148 2.92 -13.63 17.02
C ASP A 148 2.34 -12.78 18.14
N LEU A 149 1.08 -13.03 18.50
CA LEU A 149 0.31 -12.20 19.43
C LEU A 149 0.74 -12.38 20.90
N ARG A 150 1.43 -13.47 21.23
CA ARG A 150 1.91 -13.75 22.59
C ARG A 150 3.22 -13.00 22.85
N THR A 151 4.13 -13.05 21.87
CA THR A 151 5.47 -12.44 21.97
C THR A 151 5.52 -11.02 21.42
N GLN A 152 4.50 -10.61 20.67
CA GLN A 152 4.41 -9.32 19.98
C GLN A 152 5.58 -9.06 19.01
N GLN A 153 6.19 -10.13 18.49
CA GLN A 153 7.27 -10.05 17.52
C GLN A 153 6.75 -10.33 16.11
N VAL A 154 7.34 -9.64 15.13
CA VAL A 154 7.18 -10.00 13.71
C VAL A 154 7.93 -11.32 13.48
N ILE A 155 7.20 -12.38 13.14
CA ILE A 155 7.76 -13.72 12.90
C ILE A 155 8.16 -13.94 11.44
N TRP A 156 7.54 -13.21 10.51
CA TRP A 156 7.94 -13.13 9.11
C TRP A 156 7.45 -11.82 8.49
N ARG A 157 8.12 -11.37 7.44
CA ARG A 157 7.73 -10.20 6.64
C ARG A 157 8.21 -10.36 5.21
N ARG A 158 7.39 -9.95 4.24
CA ARG A 158 7.72 -10.00 2.81
C ARG A 158 7.21 -8.77 2.07
N PRO A 159 7.84 -8.38 0.94
CA PRO A 159 7.24 -7.44 0.01
C PRO A 159 5.86 -7.94 -0.44
N LEU A 160 4.86 -7.07 -0.46
CA LEU A 160 3.52 -7.39 -0.96
C LEU A 160 3.28 -6.63 -2.27
N GLY A 161 3.17 -7.37 -3.37
CA GLY A 161 2.97 -6.82 -4.71
C GLY A 161 4.24 -6.77 -5.56
N THR A 162 4.04 -6.73 -6.87
CA THR A 162 5.10 -6.82 -7.87
C THR A 162 5.10 -5.64 -8.84
N GLY A 163 6.18 -5.53 -9.61
CA GLY A 163 6.30 -4.58 -10.71
C GLY A 163 5.47 -4.95 -11.94
N TYR A 164 4.62 -5.99 -11.92
CA TYR A 164 4.04 -6.52 -13.16
C TYR A 164 3.24 -5.46 -13.95
N ASP A 165 2.39 -4.69 -13.28
CA ASP A 165 1.63 -3.58 -13.88
C ASP A 165 2.18 -2.19 -13.52
N GLN A 166 3.38 -2.14 -12.94
CA GLN A 166 4.01 -0.92 -12.45
C GLN A 166 5.38 -0.72 -13.07
N GLY A 167 5.83 0.53 -13.15
CA GLY A 167 7.18 0.86 -13.60
C GLY A 167 7.36 2.36 -13.87
N PRO A 168 8.58 2.78 -14.27
CA PRO A 168 8.90 4.17 -14.53
C PRO A 168 7.94 4.80 -15.54
N MET A 169 7.56 6.05 -15.29
CA MET A 169 6.63 6.81 -16.13
C MET A 169 5.26 6.12 -16.33
N GLY A 170 4.88 5.21 -15.42
CA GLY A 170 3.64 4.44 -15.51
C GLY A 170 3.69 3.30 -16.54
N ILE A 171 4.87 2.94 -17.05
CA ILE A 171 5.02 1.85 -18.00
C ILE A 171 5.14 0.52 -17.24
N PRO A 172 4.24 -0.46 -17.45
CA PRO A 172 4.31 -1.77 -16.80
C PRO A 172 5.59 -2.54 -17.12
N SER A 173 6.27 -3.08 -16.11
CA SER A 173 7.47 -3.92 -16.35
C SER A 173 7.14 -5.31 -16.91
N LYS A 174 5.89 -5.76 -16.78
CA LYS A 174 5.40 -7.11 -17.15
C LYS A 174 6.23 -8.25 -16.54
N THR A 175 6.93 -7.96 -15.46
CA THR A 175 7.78 -8.89 -14.73
C THR A 175 7.42 -8.87 -13.25
N LYS A 176 7.39 -10.04 -12.61
CA LYS A 176 7.01 -10.22 -11.21
C LYS A 176 8.16 -9.90 -10.22
N PHE A 177 8.86 -8.78 -10.40
CA PHE A 177 9.82 -8.34 -9.40
C PHE A 177 9.07 -7.96 -8.11
N GLU A 178 9.39 -8.61 -6.99
CA GLU A 178 8.78 -8.35 -5.68
C GLU A 178 9.26 -7.02 -5.09
N ILE A 179 8.80 -5.93 -5.69
CA ILE A 179 9.16 -4.57 -5.28
C ILE A 179 8.28 -4.03 -4.15
N GLY A 180 7.26 -4.78 -3.71
CA GLY A 180 6.31 -4.35 -2.68
C GLY A 180 5.59 -3.07 -3.08
N THR A 181 4.45 -3.18 -3.74
CA THR A 181 3.70 -2.01 -4.19
C THR A 181 2.82 -1.46 -3.07
N PRO A 182 2.44 -0.18 -3.14
CA PRO A 182 1.40 0.37 -2.27
C PRO A 182 0.18 -0.54 -2.29
N ASN A 183 -0.34 -0.85 -1.11
CA ASN A 183 -1.42 -1.79 -0.95
C ASN A 183 -2.55 -1.17 -0.10
N ASN A 184 -3.78 -1.43 -0.51
CA ASN A 184 -4.97 -0.95 0.19
C ASN A 184 -6.05 -2.03 0.11
N SER A 185 -6.36 -2.63 1.25
CA SER A 185 -7.36 -3.66 1.54
C SER A 185 -6.81 -4.57 2.66
N GLY A 186 -7.69 -5.38 3.24
CA GLY A 186 -7.39 -6.34 4.30
C GLY A 186 -7.13 -7.73 3.79
N SER A 187 -6.63 -8.57 4.70
CA SER A 187 -6.47 -10.00 4.46
C SER A 187 -7.58 -10.81 5.14
N LEU A 188 -7.70 -12.08 4.73
CA LEU A 188 -8.55 -13.09 5.35
C LEU A 188 -7.69 -14.27 5.78
N ALA A 189 -7.52 -14.46 7.09
CA ALA A 189 -6.93 -15.68 7.63
C ALA A 189 -7.98 -16.80 7.74
N THR A 190 -7.59 -18.02 7.43
CA THR A 190 -8.45 -19.22 7.53
C THR A 190 -7.87 -20.23 8.52
N ALA A 191 -8.72 -21.06 9.13
CA ALA A 191 -8.27 -22.09 10.07
C ALA A 191 -7.31 -23.12 9.41
N GLY A 192 -7.41 -23.29 8.08
CA GLY A 192 -6.49 -24.10 7.28
C GLY A 192 -5.04 -23.58 7.26
N GLY A 193 -4.77 -22.40 7.84
CA GLY A 193 -3.43 -21.82 7.91
C GLY A 193 -3.00 -21.10 6.64
N VAL A 194 -3.98 -20.66 5.83
CA VAL A 194 -3.74 -19.83 4.65
C VAL A 194 -4.42 -18.47 4.84
N THR A 195 -3.66 -17.41 4.55
CA THR A 195 -4.13 -16.03 4.54
C THR A 195 -4.25 -15.53 3.10
N PHE A 196 -5.46 -15.12 2.72
CA PHE A 196 -5.75 -14.59 1.39
C PHE A 196 -5.76 -13.07 1.40
N ILE A 197 -5.17 -12.44 0.38
CA ILE A 197 -5.13 -10.99 0.24
C ILE A 197 -4.99 -10.58 -1.23
N GLY A 198 -5.71 -9.52 -1.58
CA GLY A 198 -5.48 -8.76 -2.81
C GLY A 198 -4.65 -7.51 -2.50
N ALA A 199 -5.25 -6.33 -2.60
CA ALA A 199 -4.72 -5.04 -2.14
C ALA A 199 -3.66 -4.35 -3.01
N THR A 200 -2.87 -5.07 -3.80
CA THR A 200 -1.71 -4.52 -4.53
C THR A 200 -2.06 -3.89 -5.87
N LEU A 201 -1.09 -3.22 -6.49
CA LEU A 201 -1.24 -2.52 -7.77
C LEU A 201 -1.08 -3.38 -9.04
N ASP A 202 -1.05 -4.70 -8.90
CA ASP A 202 -0.68 -5.63 -9.99
C ASP A 202 -1.75 -6.67 -10.31
N ASP A 203 -2.99 -6.44 -9.88
CA ASP A 203 -4.17 -7.24 -10.23
C ASP A 203 -4.01 -8.74 -9.94
N PHE A 204 -3.36 -9.09 -8.83
CA PHE A 204 -3.24 -10.46 -8.34
C PHE A 204 -3.96 -10.64 -7.00
N MET A 205 -4.68 -11.75 -6.91
CA MET A 205 -5.14 -12.31 -5.64
C MET A 205 -4.13 -13.37 -5.18
N ARG A 206 -3.76 -13.37 -3.89
CA ARG A 206 -2.70 -14.23 -3.34
C ARG A 206 -3.16 -14.98 -2.11
N GLY A 207 -2.54 -16.14 -1.87
CA GLY A 207 -2.64 -16.93 -0.66
C GLY A 207 -1.26 -17.18 -0.07
N PHE A 208 -1.10 -16.93 1.22
CA PHE A 208 0.15 -17.12 1.97
C PHE A 208 -0.06 -18.12 3.09
N ASP A 209 0.90 -19.02 3.32
CA ASP A 209 0.96 -19.80 4.55
C ASP A 209 1.09 -18.82 5.74
N THR A 210 0.11 -18.84 6.65
CA THR A 210 -0.02 -17.86 7.75
C THR A 210 1.16 -17.91 8.72
N ARG A 211 1.82 -19.07 8.86
CA ARG A 211 2.91 -19.26 9.82
C ARG A 211 4.26 -18.83 9.27
N THR A 212 4.48 -18.96 7.96
CA THR A 212 5.79 -18.77 7.33
C THR A 212 5.84 -17.57 6.38
N GLY A 213 4.68 -17.06 5.94
CA GLY A 213 4.59 -16.02 4.92
C GLY A 213 4.93 -16.51 3.51
N LYS A 214 5.12 -17.81 3.29
CA LYS A 214 5.37 -18.37 1.95
C LYS A 214 4.12 -18.23 1.09
N GLN A 215 4.25 -17.66 -0.11
CA GLN A 215 3.15 -17.65 -1.09
C GLN A 215 2.89 -19.09 -1.55
N VAL A 216 1.65 -19.56 -1.39
CA VAL A 216 1.21 -20.93 -1.75
C VAL A 216 0.22 -20.94 -2.91
N TRP A 217 -0.39 -19.79 -3.21
CA TRP A 217 -1.33 -19.63 -4.29
C TRP A 217 -1.30 -18.20 -4.83
N GLU A 218 -1.50 -18.05 -6.13
CA GLU A 218 -1.78 -16.77 -6.75
C GLU A 218 -2.68 -16.98 -7.97
N THR A 219 -3.47 -15.97 -8.30
CA THR A 219 -4.14 -15.88 -9.59
C THR A 219 -4.24 -14.44 -10.03
N ARG A 220 -4.17 -14.22 -11.34
CA ARG A 220 -4.41 -12.91 -11.91
C ARG A 220 -5.91 -12.69 -12.09
N VAL A 221 -6.37 -11.48 -11.80
CA VAL A 221 -7.77 -11.07 -11.89
C VAL A 221 -7.94 -9.96 -12.93
N PRO A 222 -9.16 -9.75 -13.48
CA PRO A 222 -9.38 -8.81 -14.58
C PRO A 222 -9.25 -7.32 -14.20
N ALA A 223 -9.28 -6.99 -12.91
CA ALA A 223 -9.14 -5.66 -12.35
C ALA A 223 -8.58 -5.76 -10.92
N GLY A 224 -8.31 -4.64 -10.25
CA GLY A 224 -7.68 -4.66 -8.93
C GLY A 224 -8.57 -5.28 -7.84
N PRO A 225 -8.08 -6.27 -7.06
CA PRO A 225 -8.81 -6.85 -5.93
C PRO A 225 -8.54 -6.06 -4.62
N GLN A 226 -8.80 -4.75 -4.60
CA GLN A 226 -8.60 -3.88 -3.43
C GLN A 226 -9.81 -3.84 -2.47
N ALA A 227 -10.52 -4.96 -2.33
CA ALA A 227 -11.50 -5.21 -1.29
C ALA A 227 -11.07 -6.39 -0.44
N ALA A 228 -11.44 -6.41 0.85
CA ALA A 228 -11.05 -7.53 1.72
C ALA A 228 -11.80 -8.78 1.24
N PRO A 229 -11.10 -9.91 1.00
CA PRO A 229 -11.76 -11.14 0.62
C PRO A 229 -12.61 -11.67 1.79
N MET A 230 -13.62 -12.47 1.45
CA MET A 230 -14.45 -13.17 2.42
C MET A 230 -14.43 -14.68 2.16
N SER A 231 -14.86 -15.46 3.14
CA SER A 231 -15.12 -16.89 2.96
C SER A 231 -16.52 -17.26 3.44
N TYR A 232 -17.15 -18.17 2.72
CA TYR A 232 -18.41 -18.80 3.12
C TYR A 232 -18.47 -20.23 2.62
N THR A 233 -19.45 -20.99 3.11
CA THR A 233 -19.71 -22.37 2.68
C THR A 233 -21.08 -22.49 2.04
N ILE A 234 -21.18 -23.20 0.91
CA ILE A 234 -22.44 -23.62 0.31
C ILE A 234 -22.36 -25.13 0.07
N ASN A 235 -23.35 -25.88 0.55
CA ASN A 235 -23.45 -27.33 0.38
C ASN A 235 -22.17 -28.08 0.79
N GLY A 236 -21.55 -27.68 1.90
CA GLY A 236 -20.31 -28.29 2.41
C GLY A 236 -19.02 -27.86 1.70
N LYS A 237 -19.10 -27.07 0.62
CA LYS A 237 -17.93 -26.56 -0.10
C LYS A 237 -17.60 -25.14 0.33
N GLN A 238 -16.34 -24.89 0.69
CA GLN A 238 -15.84 -23.57 1.06
C GLN A 238 -15.43 -22.77 -0.18
N TYR A 239 -15.81 -21.49 -0.19
CA TYR A 239 -15.44 -20.52 -1.21
C TYR A 239 -14.64 -19.37 -0.57
N ILE A 240 -13.68 -18.85 -1.32
CA ILE A 240 -13.03 -17.56 -1.08
C ILE A 240 -13.55 -16.61 -2.14
N VAL A 241 -14.08 -15.45 -1.73
CA VAL A 241 -14.73 -14.50 -2.63
C VAL A 241 -14.14 -13.11 -2.49
N ALA A 242 -13.91 -12.44 -3.61
CA ALA A 242 -13.41 -11.07 -3.63
C ALA A 242 -14.20 -10.22 -4.63
N ALA A 243 -14.46 -8.97 -4.25
CA ALA A 243 -14.83 -7.93 -5.20
C ALA A 243 -13.57 -7.48 -5.96
N VAL A 244 -13.67 -7.43 -7.27
CA VAL A 244 -12.59 -7.16 -8.22
C VAL A 244 -13.00 -5.94 -9.04
N GLY A 245 -12.96 -4.79 -8.38
CA GLY A 245 -13.49 -3.51 -8.89
C GLY A 245 -12.44 -2.46 -9.23
N GLY A 246 -11.18 -2.67 -8.84
CA GLY A 246 -10.16 -1.63 -8.89
C GLY A 246 -10.29 -0.60 -7.78
N HIS A 247 -9.42 0.41 -7.83
CA HIS A 247 -9.36 1.48 -6.83
C HIS A 247 -8.92 2.79 -7.47
N ASP A 248 -9.84 3.77 -7.53
CA ASP A 248 -9.65 5.07 -8.19
C ASP A 248 -8.36 5.80 -7.75
N ARG A 249 -8.17 5.99 -6.44
CA ARG A 249 -6.98 6.72 -5.91
C ARG A 249 -5.65 5.98 -6.06
N MET A 250 -5.70 4.68 -6.36
CA MET A 250 -4.50 3.88 -6.60
C MET A 250 -4.27 3.67 -8.10
N GLU A 251 -5.15 4.23 -8.93
CA GLU A 251 -5.09 4.18 -10.40
C GLU A 251 -5.01 2.74 -10.95
N THR A 252 -5.54 1.77 -10.22
CA THR A 252 -5.62 0.40 -10.72
C THR A 252 -6.79 0.25 -11.66
N LYS A 253 -6.68 -0.71 -12.56
CA LYS A 253 -7.72 -1.00 -13.55
C LYS A 253 -9.08 -1.16 -12.89
N SER A 254 -10.07 -0.39 -13.37
CA SER A 254 -11.46 -0.50 -12.94
C SER A 254 -12.10 -1.79 -13.45
N GLY A 255 -13.00 -2.33 -12.64
CA GLY A 255 -13.83 -3.48 -12.98
C GLY A 255 -15.12 -3.48 -12.16
N ASP A 256 -15.92 -4.51 -12.35
CA ASP A 256 -17.23 -4.68 -11.73
C ASP A 256 -17.50 -6.14 -11.32
N SER A 257 -16.44 -6.97 -11.28
CA SER A 257 -16.57 -8.41 -11.09
C SER A 257 -16.58 -8.80 -9.61
N VAL A 258 -17.31 -9.86 -9.27
CA VAL A 258 -17.16 -10.61 -8.02
C VAL A 258 -16.72 -12.01 -8.40
N ILE A 259 -15.57 -12.45 -7.86
CA ILE A 259 -14.97 -13.73 -8.22
C ILE A 259 -14.92 -14.63 -6.99
N ALA A 260 -15.34 -15.88 -7.17
CA ALA A 260 -15.28 -16.93 -6.16
C ALA A 260 -14.33 -18.05 -6.58
N TRP A 261 -13.45 -18.47 -5.67
CA TRP A 261 -12.55 -19.60 -5.83
C TRP A 261 -12.89 -20.69 -4.81
N ALA A 262 -12.80 -21.94 -5.25
CA ALA A 262 -12.89 -23.11 -4.39
C ALA A 262 -11.94 -24.18 -4.92
N LEU A 263 -11.61 -25.16 -4.07
CA LEU A 263 -10.89 -26.34 -4.52
C LEU A 263 -11.76 -27.13 -5.53
N PRO A 264 -11.14 -27.86 -6.46
CA PRO A 264 -11.86 -28.82 -7.30
C PRO A 264 -12.65 -29.80 -6.43
N ASP A 265 -13.76 -30.31 -6.95
CA ASP A 265 -14.38 -31.49 -6.33
C ASP A 265 -13.42 -32.68 -6.51
N ASP A 266 -13.43 -33.63 -5.57
CA ASP A 266 -12.44 -34.74 -5.51
C ASP A 266 -12.30 -35.54 -6.83
N ALA A 267 -13.28 -35.47 -7.72
CA ALA A 267 -13.25 -36.07 -9.06
C ALA A 267 -12.38 -35.33 -10.10
N GLN A 268 -11.90 -34.11 -9.83
CA GLN A 268 -11.17 -33.25 -10.78
C GLN A 268 -9.81 -32.75 -10.26
N ALA A 269 -9.34 -33.24 -9.11
CA ALA A 269 -8.01 -32.88 -8.61
C ALA A 269 -6.91 -33.46 -9.54
N ALA A 270 -6.34 -32.61 -10.41
CA ALA A 270 -5.14 -32.99 -11.15
C ALA A 270 -3.99 -33.28 -10.16
N PRO A 271 -3.14 -34.29 -10.42
CA PRO A 271 -2.04 -34.62 -9.53
C PRO A 271 -1.12 -33.41 -9.34
N ALA A 272 -0.76 -33.13 -8.09
CA ALA A 272 0.15 -32.05 -7.74
C ALA A 272 1.47 -32.20 -8.52
N LYS A 273 1.89 -31.13 -9.21
CA LYS A 273 3.20 -31.04 -9.87
C LYS A 273 4.29 -30.68 -8.88
#